data_AF-A0A662RT16-F1
#
_entry.id   AF-A0A662RT16-F1
#
_cell.length_a   1.000
_cell.length_b   1.000
_cell.length_c   1.000
_cell.angle_alpha   90.00
_cell.angle_beta   90.00
_cell.angle_gamma   90.00
#
_symmetry.space_group_name_H-M   'P 1'
#
loop_
_entity.id
_entity.type
_entity.pdbx_description
1 polymer ?
#
loop_
_entity_poly.entity_id
_entity_poly.type
_entity_poly.pdbx_seq_one_letter_code
_entity_poly.pdbx_strand_id
1 'polypeptide(L)'
;MSEEVGEFASQQQIRKLYAVLHSLGISPKEFKQQKGFSSYSKLGRFEISEMIEELEQKEEAVENSVLEELQESQPQEQQQQQEVAAPANPIEARVEAALNEVDVLAPVMRACVRTASEAILALPEDIYEEVGEDSLGEYIIRLAVTMFIQVSRCSRR
;
A
#
# COMPACT_ATOMS: atom_id res chain seq x y z
N MET A 1 29.16 -11.93 -29.65
CA MET A 1 28.23 -10.92 -29.10
C MET A 1 27.14 -11.73 -28.43
N SER A 2 27.33 -12.06 -27.15
CA SER A 2 26.38 -12.88 -26.39
C SER A 2 25.29 -11.95 -25.88
N GLU A 3 24.07 -12.12 -26.37
CA GLU A 3 22.88 -11.54 -25.75
C GLU A 3 22.64 -12.33 -24.46
N GLU A 4 23.11 -11.80 -23.33
CA GLU A 4 22.65 -12.24 -22.01
C GLU A 4 21.17 -11.85 -21.88
N VAL A 5 20.29 -12.76 -22.29
CA VAL A 5 18.87 -12.67 -21.98
C VAL A 5 18.76 -12.66 -20.46
N GLY A 6 18.44 -11.49 -19.90
CA GLY A 6 18.50 -11.18 -18.47
C GLY A 6 17.96 -12.29 -17.57
N GLU A 7 18.90 -13.00 -16.94
CA GLU A 7 18.65 -14.11 -16.02
C GLU A 7 18.02 -13.60 -14.70
N PHE A 8 18.27 -12.33 -14.39
CA PHE A 8 17.84 -11.66 -13.16
C PHE A 8 16.64 -10.72 -13.36
N ALA A 9 15.96 -10.44 -12.26
CA ALA A 9 14.87 -9.48 -12.16
C ALA A 9 15.28 -8.12 -12.74
N SER A 10 14.44 -7.57 -13.63
CA SER A 10 14.61 -6.21 -14.11
C SER A 10 14.27 -5.21 -13.01
N GLN A 11 14.82 -4.00 -13.12
CA GLN A 11 14.47 -2.91 -12.19
C GLN A 11 12.97 -2.60 -12.21
N GLN A 12 12.31 -2.70 -13.36
CA GLN A 12 10.87 -2.52 -13.47
C GLN A 12 10.09 -3.56 -12.67
N GLN A 13 10.52 -4.84 -12.69
CA GLN A 13 9.90 -5.88 -11.88
C GLN A 13 10.11 -5.63 -10.39
N ILE A 14 11.31 -5.19 -9.99
CA ILE A 14 11.59 -4.83 -8.60
C ILE A 14 10.70 -3.66 -8.16
N ARG A 15 10.56 -2.60 -8.96
CA ARG A 15 9.64 -1.48 -8.68
C ARG A 15 8.21 -1.96 -8.50
N LYS A 16 7.75 -2.82 -9.41
CA LYS A 16 6.40 -3.37 -9.39
C LYS A 16 6.17 -4.19 -8.13
N LEU A 17 7.12 -5.03 -7.73
CA LEU A 17 7.05 -5.78 -6.48
C LEU A 17 6.96 -4.86 -5.26
N TYR A 18 7.79 -3.80 -5.19
CA TYR A 18 7.73 -2.83 -4.10
C TYR A 18 6.39 -2.10 -4.05
N ALA A 19 5.88 -1.66 -5.21
CA ALA A 19 4.59 -1.00 -5.32
C ALA A 19 3.45 -1.85 -4.71
N VAL A 20 3.38 -3.13 -5.09
CA VAL A 20 2.33 -4.05 -4.62
C VAL A 20 2.52 -4.42 -3.15
N LEU A 21 3.76 -4.58 -2.67
CA LEU A 21 4.00 -4.82 -1.24
C LEU A 21 3.52 -3.64 -0.39
N HIS A 22 3.80 -2.41 -0.83
CA HIS A 22 3.38 -1.20 -0.14
C HIS A 22 1.86 -1.01 -0.14
N SER A 23 1.17 -1.29 -1.25
CA SER A 23 -0.29 -1.18 -1.29
C SER A 23 -0.98 -2.21 -0.38
N LEU A 24 -0.37 -3.38 -0.20
CA LEU A 24 -0.79 -4.41 0.76
C LEU A 24 -0.36 -4.12 2.21
N GLY A 25 0.41 -3.06 2.46
CA GLY A 25 0.95 -2.74 3.79
C GLY A 25 2.04 -3.69 4.29
N ILE A 26 2.67 -4.45 3.39
CA ILE A 26 3.73 -5.40 3.70
C ILE A 26 5.09 -4.69 3.54
N SER A 27 5.93 -4.76 4.56
CA SER A 27 7.29 -4.21 4.47
C SER A 27 8.16 -5.04 3.52
N PRO A 28 8.87 -4.42 2.56
CA PRO A 28 9.82 -5.14 1.70
C PRO A 28 10.87 -5.92 2.50
N LYS A 29 11.35 -5.34 3.61
CA LYS A 29 12.32 -6.03 4.47
C LYS A 29 11.76 -7.31 5.08
N GLU A 30 10.52 -7.27 5.55
CA GLU A 30 9.84 -8.43 6.14
C GLU A 30 9.52 -9.48 5.08
N PHE A 31 9.03 -9.06 3.91
CA PHE A 31 8.75 -9.96 2.79
C PHE A 31 10.01 -10.72 2.34
N LYS A 32 11.14 -10.01 2.21
CA LYS A 32 12.44 -10.59 1.89
C LYS A 32 12.89 -11.63 2.92
N GLN A 33 12.69 -11.35 4.22
CA GLN A 33 13.00 -12.31 5.29
C GLN A 33 12.09 -13.54 5.25
N GLN A 34 10.79 -13.35 5.00
CA GLN A 34 9.81 -14.43 4.93
C GLN A 34 10.09 -15.40 3.77
N LYS A 35 10.45 -14.85 2.60
CA LYS A 35 10.73 -15.64 1.39
C LYS A 35 12.19 -16.15 1.31
N GLY A 36 13.07 -15.69 2.20
CA GLY A 36 14.40 -16.29 2.40
C GLY A 36 15.47 -15.91 1.39
N PHE A 37 15.36 -14.76 0.71
CA PHE A 37 16.37 -14.28 -0.25
C PHE A 37 17.15 -13.07 0.25
N SER A 38 18.35 -12.84 -0.29
CA SER A 38 19.26 -11.78 0.19
C SER A 38 19.04 -10.41 -0.46
N SER A 39 18.58 -10.39 -1.71
CA SER A 39 18.34 -9.15 -2.49
C SER A 39 17.30 -9.42 -3.58
N TYR A 40 16.46 -8.42 -3.89
CA TYR A 40 15.48 -8.50 -4.97
C TYR A 40 16.15 -8.54 -6.35
N SER A 41 17.28 -7.87 -6.50
CA SER A 41 18.11 -7.89 -7.71
C SER A 41 18.75 -9.25 -8.03
N LYS A 42 18.76 -10.19 -7.08
CA LYS A 42 19.28 -11.55 -7.28
C LYS A 42 18.20 -12.57 -7.62
N LEU A 43 16.93 -12.16 -7.60
CA LEU A 43 15.83 -13.04 -8.00
C LEU A 43 15.87 -13.27 -9.50
N GLY A 44 15.49 -14.47 -9.93
CA GLY A 44 15.27 -14.76 -11.33
C GLY A 44 14.09 -13.94 -11.88
N ARG A 45 14.14 -13.61 -13.17
CA ARG A 45 13.06 -12.87 -13.85
C ARG A 45 11.69 -13.54 -13.71
N PHE A 46 11.65 -14.86 -13.71
CA PHE A 46 10.41 -15.64 -13.54
C PHE A 46 9.94 -15.65 -12.09
N GLU A 47 10.85 -15.86 -11.13
CA GLU A 47 10.53 -15.90 -9.70
C GLU A 47 9.91 -14.59 -9.23
N ILE A 48 10.45 -13.45 -9.66
CA ILE A 48 9.89 -12.15 -9.29
C ILE A 48 8.54 -11.89 -9.95
N SER A 49 8.33 -12.33 -11.20
CA SER A 49 7.04 -12.18 -11.88
C SER A 49 5.93 -12.99 -11.19
N GLU A 50 6.23 -14.22 -10.79
CA GLU A 50 5.30 -15.07 -10.05
C GLU A 50 4.93 -14.45 -8.70
N MET A 51 5.91 -13.92 -7.97
CA MET A 51 5.66 -13.21 -6.71
C MET A 51 4.80 -11.96 -6.90
N ILE A 52 5.04 -11.19 -7.97
CA ILE A 52 4.23 -10.01 -8.29
C ILE A 52 2.79 -10.45 -8.56
N GLU A 53 2.58 -11.46 -9.39
CA GLU A 53 1.24 -11.92 -9.77
C GLU A 53 0.45 -12.43 -8.55
N GLU A 54 1.08 -13.21 -7.66
CA GLU A 54 0.48 -13.65 -6.39
C GLU A 54 0.06 -12.46 -5.50
N LEU A 55 0.85 -11.39 -5.49
CA LEU A 55 0.58 -10.22 -4.67
C LEU A 55 -0.48 -9.31 -5.31
N GLU A 56 -0.49 -9.15 -6.63
CA GLU A 56 -1.52 -8.40 -7.36
C GLU A 56 -2.90 -9.04 -7.18
N GLN A 57 -2.98 -10.38 -7.20
CA GLN A 57 -4.24 -11.08 -6.92
C GLN A 57 -4.74 -10.82 -5.48
N LYS A 58 -3.83 -10.71 -4.51
CA LYS A 58 -4.19 -10.34 -3.13
C LYS A 58 -4.63 -8.89 -3.04
N GLU A 59 -3.96 -8.00 -3.77
CA GLU A 59 -4.31 -6.58 -3.83
C GLU A 59 -5.72 -6.38 -4.40
N GLU A 60 -6.06 -7.08 -5.49
CA GLU A 60 -7.39 -7.05 -6.11
C GLU A 60 -8.47 -7.61 -5.17
N ALA A 61 -8.18 -8.67 -4.41
CA ALA A 61 -9.10 -9.20 -3.42
C ALA A 61 -9.37 -8.20 -2.27
N VAL A 62 -8.33 -7.52 -1.80
CA VAL A 62 -8.47 -6.45 -0.79
C VAL A 62 -9.23 -5.25 -1.36
N GLU A 63 -8.98 -4.89 -2.63
CA GLU A 63 -9.69 -3.82 -3.30
C GLU A 63 -11.19 -4.10 -3.44
N ASN A 64 -11.57 -5.30 -3.87
CA ASN A 64 -12.98 -5.67 -3.98
C ASN A 64 -13.68 -5.64 -2.62
N SER A 65 -13.01 -6.12 -1.55
CA SER A 65 -13.53 -6.02 -0.18
C SER A 65 -13.71 -4.57 0.27
N VAL A 66 -12.75 -3.69 -0.02
CA VAL A 66 -12.81 -2.27 0.38
C VAL A 66 -13.84 -1.50 -0.45
N LEU A 67 -14.01 -1.82 -1.74
CA LEU A 67 -15.04 -1.24 -2.58
C LEU A 67 -16.45 -1.66 -2.13
N GLU A 68 -16.62 -2.91 -1.73
CA GLU A 68 -17.87 -3.40 -1.11
C GLU A 68 -18.15 -2.66 0.21
N GLU A 69 -17.17 -2.55 1.11
CA GLU A 69 -17.30 -1.80 2.37
C GLU A 69 -17.61 -0.32 2.14
N LEU A 70 -16.97 0.34 1.17
CA LEU A 70 -17.22 1.75 0.83
C LEU A 70 -18.58 1.97 0.15
N GLN A 71 -19.09 0.99 -0.60
CA GLN A 71 -20.44 1.03 -1.17
C GLN A 71 -21.51 0.80 -0.10
N GLU A 72 -21.27 -0.10 0.86
CA GLU A 72 -22.14 -0.30 2.03
C GLU A 72 -22.08 0.88 3.02
N SER A 73 -20.96 1.60 3.06
CA SER A 73 -20.77 2.79 3.91
C SER A 73 -21.36 4.08 3.32
N GLN A 74 -22.10 4.02 2.21
CA GLN A 74 -22.98 5.14 1.85
C GLN A 74 -24.04 5.30 2.97
N PRO A 75 -24.25 6.50 3.51
CA PRO A 75 -24.88 6.67 4.80
C PRO A 75 -26.38 6.34 4.70
N GLN A 76 -26.76 5.13 5.07
CA GLN A 76 -27.97 5.00 5.84
C GLN A 76 -27.64 5.48 7.25
N GLU A 77 -28.18 6.64 7.60
CA GLU A 77 -28.42 7.04 8.99
C GLU A 77 -29.23 5.93 9.70
N GLN A 78 -28.58 4.83 10.06
CA GLN A 78 -29.16 3.85 10.95
C GLN A 78 -28.64 4.17 12.34
N GLN A 79 -29.49 4.93 13.02
CA GLN A 79 -29.68 4.89 14.47
C GLN A 79 -29.70 3.44 14.94
N GLN A 80 -28.54 2.80 15.11
CA GLN A 80 -28.43 1.67 16.00
C GLN A 80 -27.92 2.20 17.32
N GLN A 81 -28.89 2.47 18.18
CA GLN A 81 -28.75 2.39 19.63
C GLN A 81 -28.26 0.98 19.99
N GLN A 82 -26.98 0.71 19.76
CA GLN A 82 -26.32 -0.38 20.43
C GLN A 82 -26.07 0.14 21.85
N GLU A 83 -26.62 -0.55 22.84
CA GLU A 83 -26.29 -0.33 24.26
C GLU A 83 -24.80 -0.59 24.46
N VAL A 84 -23.96 0.38 24.10
CA VAL A 84 -22.56 0.40 24.46
C VAL A 84 -22.53 0.78 25.91
N ALA A 85 -22.18 -0.19 26.76
CA ALA A 85 -21.85 0.06 28.15
C ALA A 85 -20.96 1.31 28.20
N ALA A 86 -21.43 2.35 28.90
CA ALA A 86 -20.72 3.61 28.98
C ALA A 86 -19.25 3.33 29.36
N PRO A 87 -18.28 3.84 28.58
CA PRO A 87 -16.87 3.57 28.88
C PRO A 87 -16.61 4.05 30.30
N ALA A 88 -16.16 3.13 31.16
CA ALA A 88 -15.93 3.40 32.57
C ALA A 88 -14.81 4.45 32.78
N ASN A 89 -14.03 4.73 31.73
CA ASN A 89 -12.89 5.64 31.74
C ASN A 89 -12.84 6.54 30.49
N PRO A 90 -12.70 7.87 30.63
CA PRO A 90 -12.57 8.80 29.49
C PRO A 90 -11.35 8.53 28.58
N ILE A 91 -10.36 7.76 29.03
CA ILE A 91 -9.22 7.34 28.21
C ILE A 91 -9.66 6.30 27.17
N GLU A 92 -10.45 5.31 27.59
CA GLU A 92 -10.97 4.26 26.69
C GLU A 92 -11.87 4.87 25.61
N ALA A 93 -12.72 5.82 25.98
CA ALA A 93 -13.55 6.58 25.02
C ALA A 93 -12.71 7.33 23.96
N ARG A 94 -11.55 7.89 24.34
CA ARG A 94 -10.66 8.58 23.41
C ARG A 94 -9.91 7.62 22.49
N VAL A 95 -9.50 6.47 23.02
CA VAL A 95 -8.84 5.43 22.21
C VAL A 95 -9.83 4.86 21.20
N GLU A 96 -11.05 4.55 21.62
CA GLU A 96 -12.11 4.04 20.74
C GLU A 96 -12.46 5.05 19.64
N ALA A 97 -12.58 6.33 19.98
CA ALA A 97 -12.81 7.39 18.99
C ALA A 97 -11.65 7.52 17.99
N ALA A 98 -10.40 7.39 18.46
CA ALA A 98 -9.23 7.43 17.59
C ALA A 98 -9.14 6.20 16.68
N LEU A 99 -9.50 5.01 17.16
CA LEU A 99 -9.56 3.78 16.36
C LEU A 99 -10.65 3.90 15.28
N ASN A 100 -11.84 4.38 15.63
CA ASN A 100 -12.90 4.65 14.66
C ASN A 100 -12.47 5.68 13.60
N GLU A 101 -11.75 6.74 13.99
CA GLU A 101 -11.21 7.72 13.03
C GLU A 101 -10.17 7.07 12.10
N VAL A 102 -9.32 6.17 12.61
CA VAL A 102 -8.36 5.41 11.80
C VAL A 102 -9.06 4.48 10.82
N ASP A 103 -10.10 3.77 11.25
CA ASP A 103 -10.84 2.84 10.37
C ASP A 103 -11.51 3.57 9.20
N VAL A 104 -12.07 4.76 9.45
CA VAL A 104 -12.64 5.61 8.39
C VAL A 104 -11.57 6.14 7.43
N LEU A 105 -10.38 6.47 7.93
CA LEU A 105 -9.30 7.06 7.14
C LEU A 105 -8.42 6.01 6.44
N ALA A 106 -8.42 4.75 6.91
CA ALA A 106 -7.57 3.70 6.38
C ALA A 106 -7.82 3.41 4.88
N PRO A 107 -9.07 3.35 4.37
CA PRO A 107 -9.31 3.22 2.93
C PRO A 107 -8.71 4.37 2.11
N VAL A 108 -8.82 5.61 2.61
CA VAL A 108 -8.30 6.80 1.93
C VAL A 108 -6.77 6.78 1.90
N MET A 109 -6.13 6.38 3.01
CA MET A 109 -4.67 6.24 3.05
C MET A 109 -4.19 5.13 2.12
N ARG A 110 -4.88 3.98 2.07
CA ARG A 110 -4.58 2.89 1.11
C ARG A 110 -4.70 3.37 -0.34
N ALA A 111 -5.73 4.14 -0.67
CA ALA A 111 -5.87 4.75 -1.99
C ALA A 111 -4.70 5.69 -2.32
N CYS A 112 -4.27 6.53 -1.37
CA CYS A 112 -3.14 7.44 -1.56
C CYS A 112 -1.81 6.69 -1.80
N VAL A 113 -1.57 5.60 -1.05
CA VAL A 113 -0.38 4.74 -1.24
C VAL A 113 -0.40 4.10 -2.63
N ARG A 114 -1.56 3.59 -3.06
CA ARG A 114 -1.73 3.00 -4.39
C ARG A 114 -1.45 4.01 -5.50
N THR A 115 -2.06 5.20 -5.46
CA THR A 115 -1.83 6.24 -6.47
C THR A 115 -0.36 6.70 -6.49
N ALA A 116 0.28 6.78 -5.33
CA ALA A 116 1.72 7.08 -5.25
C ALA A 116 2.57 5.98 -5.90
N SER A 117 2.23 4.71 -5.67
CA SER A 117 2.87 3.55 -6.29
C SER A 117 2.71 3.54 -7.81
N GLU A 118 1.51 3.80 -8.33
CA GLU A 118 1.24 3.89 -9.77
C GLU A 118 2.03 5.04 -10.42
N ALA A 119 2.09 6.20 -9.76
CA ALA A 119 2.83 7.35 -10.25
C ALA A 119 4.33 7.04 -10.44
N ILE A 120 4.90 6.17 -9.61
CA ILE A 120 6.29 5.73 -9.74
C ILE A 120 6.49 4.77 -10.90
N LEU A 121 5.53 3.89 -11.17
CA LEU A 121 5.57 2.99 -12.32
C LEU A 121 5.49 3.73 -13.66
N ALA A 122 4.91 4.94 -13.66
CA ALA A 122 4.84 5.81 -14.83
C ALA A 122 6.13 6.60 -15.12
N LEU A 123 7.13 6.57 -14.23
CA LEU A 123 8.38 7.31 -14.41
C LEU A 123 9.34 6.58 -15.35
N PRO A 124 10.02 7.29 -16.27
CA PRO A 124 10.96 6.69 -17.20
C PRO A 124 12.19 6.12 -16.47
N GLU A 125 12.79 5.08 -17.07
CA GLU A 125 13.79 4.23 -16.41
C GLU A 125 15.13 4.94 -16.14
N ASP A 126 15.47 5.95 -16.95
CA ASP A 126 16.71 6.72 -16.96
C ASP A 126 16.89 7.68 -15.78
N ILE A 127 15.83 7.98 -15.04
CA ILE A 127 15.88 8.88 -13.88
C ILE A 127 16.45 8.16 -12.63
N TYR A 128 16.51 6.82 -12.62
CA TYR A 128 16.62 6.03 -11.39
C TYR A 128 17.80 5.04 -11.32
N GLU A 129 18.72 5.00 -12.29
CA GLU A 129 19.92 4.14 -12.18
C GLU A 129 20.74 4.41 -10.91
N GLU A 130 20.54 5.57 -10.24
CA GLU A 130 21.24 5.97 -9.02
C GLU A 130 20.43 5.82 -7.72
N VAL A 131 19.17 5.39 -7.75
CA VAL A 131 18.27 5.43 -6.57
C VAL A 131 18.13 4.05 -5.92
N GLY A 132 18.63 3.93 -4.70
CA GLY A 132 18.52 2.71 -3.90
C GLY A 132 17.08 2.35 -3.50
N GLU A 133 16.85 1.06 -3.23
CA GLU A 133 15.56 0.48 -2.84
C GLU A 133 14.91 1.20 -1.64
N ASP A 134 15.70 1.59 -0.64
CA ASP A 134 15.22 2.30 0.56
C ASP A 134 14.70 3.70 0.23
N SER A 135 15.37 4.41 -0.67
CA SER A 135 14.98 5.75 -1.12
C SER A 135 13.66 5.74 -1.89
N LEU A 136 13.40 4.65 -2.63
CA LEU A 136 12.15 4.48 -3.38
C LEU A 136 10.96 4.29 -2.43
N GLY A 137 11.10 3.42 -1.43
CA GLY A 137 10.07 3.22 -0.41
C GLY A 137 9.76 4.50 0.37
N GLU A 138 10.80 5.25 0.76
CA GLU A 138 10.61 6.54 1.44
C GLU A 138 9.88 7.57 0.55
N TYR A 139 10.16 7.58 -0.76
CA TYR A 139 9.48 8.45 -1.70
C TYR A 139 7.98 8.11 -1.84
N ILE A 140 7.63 6.83 -1.95
CA ILE A 140 6.22 6.36 -1.97
C ILE A 140 5.48 6.89 -0.74
N ILE A 141 6.06 6.68 0.44
CA ILE A 141 5.45 7.09 1.71
C ILE A 141 5.25 8.60 1.75
N ARG A 142 6.26 9.40 1.38
CA ARG A 142 6.17 10.86 1.37
C ARG A 142 5.10 11.36 0.39
N LEU A 143 5.03 10.77 -0.80
CA LEU A 143 4.03 11.12 -1.80
C LEU A 143 2.62 10.78 -1.32
N ALA A 144 2.42 9.56 -0.81
CA ALA A 144 1.14 9.10 -0.27
C ALA A 144 0.63 9.97 0.88
N VAL A 145 1.51 10.30 1.85
CA VAL A 145 1.16 11.20 2.96
C VAL A 145 0.78 12.60 2.45
N THR A 146 1.49 13.10 1.43
CA THR A 146 1.18 14.41 0.84
C THR A 146 -0.20 14.41 0.18
N MET A 147 -0.52 13.36 -0.59
CA MET A 147 -1.83 13.18 -1.22
C MET A 147 -2.94 13.09 -0.17
N PHE A 148 -2.73 12.28 0.87
CA PHE A 148 -3.67 12.13 1.98
C PHE A 148 -3.98 13.49 2.63
N ILE A 149 -2.96 14.26 2.99
CA ILE A 149 -3.13 15.61 3.57
C ILE A 149 -3.94 16.53 2.63
N GLN A 150 -3.69 16.48 1.33
CA GLN A 150 -4.42 17.31 0.36
C GLN A 150 -5.90 16.92 0.27
N VAL A 151 -6.19 15.62 0.18
CA VAL A 151 -7.56 15.08 0.13
C VAL A 151 -8.31 15.42 1.42
N SER A 152 -7.71 15.19 2.59
CA SER A 152 -8.33 15.51 3.89
C SER A 152 -8.59 17.01 4.09
N ARG A 153 -7.80 17.89 3.44
CA ARG A 153 -8.03 19.34 3.46
C ARG A 153 -9.13 19.79 2.50
N CYS A 154 -9.26 19.15 1.35
CA CYS A 154 -10.31 19.45 0.38
C CYS A 154 -11.69 18.97 0.86
N SER A 155 -11.76 17.86 1.60
CA SER A 155 -13.02 17.33 2.11
C SER A 155 -13.60 18.11 3.31
N ARG A 156 -12.85 19.05 3.90
CA ARG A 156 -13.29 19.94 5.00
C ARG A 156 -13.73 21.34 4.53
N ARG A 157 -13.83 21.59 3.23
CA ARG A 157 -14.41 22.82 2.65
C ARG A 157 -15.80 22.54 2.11
#